data_AF-A0A9D6J7X9-F1
#
_entry.id   AF-A0A9D6J7X9-F1
#
_cell.length_a   1.000
_cell.length_b   1.000
_cell.length_c   1.000
_cell.angle_alpha   90.00
_cell.angle_beta   90.00
_cell.angle_gamma   90.00
#
_symmetry.space_group_name_H-M   'P 1'
#
loop_
_entity.id
_entity.type
_entity.pdbx_description
1 polymer ?
#
loop_
_entity_poly.entity_id
_entity_poly.type
_entity_poly.pdbx_seq_one_letter_code
_entity_poly.pdbx_strand_id
1 'polypeptide(L)'
;MIERLRFLFGFSKYLLPIILSALPIILLRLNVPEEKKRESEELKREWLSKSSKYVFRFREESKISFWLEETARRLKHNVLSSKIPFDGLSNFTHSLVSAIPGSYPKGVPKCKIWGVFISKKNSQPDAEICQDKLLEKECKKLVVSMMSGLSLDYSSNEDSDREFSKSNLVKRFKAAFGEGITSRVFDQDNRGIAYSVIFQGKPYLQLWDLIFQKQKIVGGFILMMPVGLNSSQNGPKICLLNWAKGPFFPAFIPFPVPGYDISSFPIGLHPKIRNSK
;
A
#
# COMPACT_ATOMS: atom_id res chain seq x y z
N MET A 1 61.57 -16.87 61.98
CA MET A 1 61.21 -17.02 60.55
C MET A 1 60.22 -18.16 60.30
N ILE A 2 60.36 -19.31 60.98
CA ILE A 2 59.48 -20.49 60.85
C ILE A 2 58.04 -20.25 61.36
N GLU A 3 57.85 -19.43 62.40
CA GLU A 3 56.50 -19.10 62.92
C GLU A 3 55.68 -18.18 62.01
N ARG A 4 56.34 -17.29 61.25
CA ARG A 4 55.65 -16.45 60.24
C ARG A 4 55.11 -17.27 59.07
N LEU A 5 55.77 -18.36 58.72
CA LEU A 5 55.31 -19.30 57.70
C LEU A 5 54.10 -20.12 58.18
N ARG A 6 54.05 -20.57 59.44
CA ARG A 6 52.86 -21.27 59.98
C ARG A 6 51.62 -20.39 60.08
N PHE A 7 51.78 -19.11 60.38
CA PHE A 7 50.67 -18.16 60.41
C PHE A 7 50.06 -17.96 59.02
N LEU A 8 50.90 -17.87 57.97
CA LEU A 8 50.46 -17.79 56.58
C LEU A 8 49.72 -19.07 56.11
N PHE A 9 50.19 -20.26 56.50
CA PHE A 9 49.52 -21.53 56.18
C PHE A 9 48.21 -21.73 56.94
N GLY A 10 48.13 -21.31 58.21
CA GLY A 10 46.90 -21.36 59.00
C GLY A 10 45.81 -20.43 58.45
N PHE A 11 46.18 -19.22 58.05
CA PHE A 11 45.25 -18.27 57.43
C PHE A 11 44.73 -18.79 56.07
N SER A 12 45.57 -19.47 55.28
CA SER A 12 45.17 -20.06 54.01
C SER A 12 44.07 -21.13 54.14
N LYS A 13 44.04 -21.89 55.26
CA LYS A 13 43.04 -22.95 55.49
C LYS A 13 41.63 -22.42 55.70
N TYR A 14 41.49 -21.22 56.27
CA TYR A 14 40.17 -20.59 56.49
C TYR A 14 39.77 -19.68 55.32
N LEU A 15 40.73 -19.12 54.59
CA LEU A 15 40.47 -18.19 53.49
C LEU A 15 40.02 -18.92 52.21
N LEU A 16 40.58 -20.11 51.94
CA LEU A 16 40.21 -20.94 50.78
C LEU A 16 38.71 -21.31 50.73
N PRO A 17 38.08 -21.83 51.81
CA PRO A 17 36.64 -22.15 51.79
C PRO A 17 35.76 -20.89 51.68
N ILE A 18 36.22 -19.73 52.15
CA ILE A 18 35.51 -18.45 51.98
C ILE A 18 35.57 -18.00 50.51
N ILE A 19 36.73 -18.11 49.86
CA ILE A 19 36.85 -17.81 48.42
C ILE A 19 36.01 -18.80 47.60
N LEU A 20 36.09 -20.10 47.88
CA LEU A 20 35.32 -21.13 47.18
C LEU A 20 33.81 -20.97 47.37
N SER A 21 33.35 -20.47 48.52
CA SER A 21 31.93 -20.17 48.75
C SER A 21 31.47 -18.85 48.12
N ALA A 22 32.36 -17.86 47.95
CA ALA A 22 32.08 -16.62 47.25
C ALA A 22 32.15 -16.74 45.71
N LEU A 23 32.90 -17.71 45.19
CA LEU A 23 33.14 -17.90 43.75
C LEU A 23 31.84 -18.11 42.93
N PRO A 24 30.85 -18.91 43.38
CA PRO A 24 29.55 -19.00 42.70
C PRO A 24 28.81 -17.66 42.63
N ILE A 25 28.90 -16.82 43.66
CA ILE A 25 28.24 -15.51 43.71
C ILE A 25 28.90 -14.53 42.73
N ILE A 26 30.23 -14.58 42.61
CA ILE A 26 31.00 -13.77 41.66
C ILE A 26 30.70 -14.22 40.23
N LEU A 27 30.69 -15.53 39.95
CA LEU A 27 30.32 -16.08 38.64
C LEU A 27 28.88 -15.72 38.25
N LEU A 28 27.93 -15.80 39.19
CA LEU A 28 26.56 -15.34 38.97
C LEU A 28 26.50 -13.84 38.66
N ARG A 29 27.22 -12.99 39.39
CA ARG A 29 27.27 -11.54 39.11
C ARG A 29 27.88 -11.20 37.75
N LEU A 30 28.83 -11.98 37.25
CA LEU A 30 29.42 -11.79 35.92
C LEU A 30 28.49 -12.25 34.80
N ASN A 31 27.64 -13.24 35.05
CA ASN A 31 26.67 -13.76 34.06
C ASN A 31 25.36 -12.96 33.99
N VAL A 32 24.92 -12.30 35.07
CA VAL A 32 23.70 -11.46 35.08
C VAL A 32 23.72 -10.35 34.01
N PRO A 33 24.83 -9.62 33.76
CA PRO A 33 24.94 -8.68 32.66
C PRO A 33 24.78 -9.32 31.28
N GLU A 34 25.33 -10.53 31.08
CA GLU A 34 25.21 -11.25 29.80
C GLU A 34 23.79 -11.74 29.56
N GLU A 35 23.12 -12.24 30.59
CA GLU A 35 21.72 -12.69 30.51
C GLU A 35 20.78 -11.51 30.23
N LYS A 36 20.94 -10.39 30.93
CA LYS A 36 20.20 -9.14 30.65
C LYS A 36 20.47 -8.61 29.24
N LYS A 37 21.70 -8.76 28.74
CA LYS A 37 22.06 -8.37 27.37
C LYS A 37 21.37 -9.28 26.35
N ARG A 38 21.34 -10.60 26.57
CA ARG A 38 20.62 -11.56 25.73
C ARG A 38 19.12 -11.30 25.72
N GLU A 39 18.51 -11.11 26.89
CA GLU A 39 17.09 -10.77 27.02
C GLU A 39 16.77 -9.46 26.30
N SER A 40 17.62 -8.43 26.45
CA SER A 40 17.50 -7.18 25.70
C SER A 40 17.63 -7.37 24.18
N GLU A 41 18.55 -8.21 23.72
CA GLU A 41 18.73 -8.51 22.29
C GLU A 41 17.56 -9.31 21.72
N GLU A 42 17.01 -10.24 22.48
CA GLU A 42 15.82 -11.02 22.12
C GLU A 42 14.58 -10.13 22.02
N LEU A 43 14.34 -9.28 23.03
CA LEU A 43 13.28 -8.26 22.99
C LEU A 43 13.45 -7.32 21.78
N LYS A 44 14.70 -6.94 21.46
CA LYS A 44 15.00 -6.11 20.28
C LYS A 44 14.69 -6.84 18.98
N ARG A 45 15.05 -8.12 18.86
CA ARG A 45 14.75 -8.94 17.68
C ARG A 45 13.25 -9.16 17.51
N GLU A 46 12.55 -9.48 18.59
CA GLU A 46 11.10 -9.64 18.59
C GLU A 46 10.40 -8.33 18.18
N TRP A 47 10.89 -7.20 18.70
CA TRP A 47 10.41 -5.87 18.34
C TRP A 47 10.68 -5.54 16.85
N LEU A 48 11.88 -5.80 16.34
CA LEU A 48 12.22 -5.58 14.93
C LEU A 48 11.35 -6.43 14.01
N SER A 49 11.13 -7.70 14.36
CA SER A 49 10.24 -8.60 13.63
C SER A 49 8.80 -8.06 13.61
N LYS A 50 8.25 -7.67 14.77
CA LYS A 50 6.89 -7.12 14.87
C LYS A 50 6.74 -5.79 14.14
N SER A 51 7.72 -4.89 14.24
CA SER A 51 7.67 -3.54 13.64
C SER A 51 7.86 -3.56 12.13
N SER A 52 8.64 -4.50 11.58
CA SER A 52 8.95 -4.60 10.15
C SER A 52 7.71 -4.57 9.24
N LYS A 53 6.65 -5.30 9.62
CA LYS A 53 5.36 -5.34 8.91
C LYS A 53 4.69 -3.96 8.85
N TYR A 54 4.76 -3.20 9.93
CA TYR A 54 4.19 -1.85 9.99
C TYR A 54 5.04 -0.83 9.24
N VAL A 55 6.37 -0.96 9.30
CA VAL A 55 7.28 -0.13 8.50
C VAL A 55 7.02 -0.34 7.02
N PHE A 56 6.95 -1.59 6.58
CA PHE A 56 6.66 -1.95 5.20
C PHE A 56 5.31 -1.39 4.77
N ARG A 57 4.26 -1.65 5.56
CA ARG A 57 2.92 -1.11 5.31
C ARG A 57 2.93 0.42 5.21
N PHE A 58 3.59 1.11 6.13
CA PHE A 58 3.68 2.56 6.10
C PHE A 58 4.41 3.07 4.86
N ARG A 59 5.50 2.41 4.43
CA ARG A 59 6.20 2.78 3.20
C ARG A 59 5.34 2.61 1.96
N GLU A 60 4.60 1.50 1.86
CA GLU A 60 3.68 1.26 0.76
C GLU A 60 2.53 2.29 0.77
N GLU A 61 1.88 2.49 1.92
CA GLU A 61 0.82 3.49 2.08
C GLU A 61 1.32 4.93 1.94
N SER A 62 2.63 5.19 2.06
CA SER A 62 3.21 6.52 1.83
C SER A 62 3.40 6.84 0.35
N LYS A 63 3.24 5.87 -0.55
CA LYS A 63 3.29 6.13 -1.99
C LYS A 63 2.00 6.81 -2.42
N ILE A 64 2.11 7.85 -3.24
CA ILE A 64 0.91 8.54 -3.76
C ILE A 64 0.09 7.63 -4.71
N SER A 65 0.74 6.70 -5.42
CA SER A 65 0.08 5.67 -6.24
C SER A 65 -0.84 4.78 -5.43
N PHE A 66 -0.42 4.36 -4.23
CA PHE A 66 -1.22 3.52 -3.33
C PHE A 66 -2.60 4.14 -3.06
N TRP A 67 -2.68 5.45 -2.87
CA TRP A 67 -3.95 6.12 -2.56
C TRP A 67 -4.89 6.19 -3.75
N LEU A 68 -4.37 6.29 -4.97
CA LEU A 68 -5.18 6.18 -6.18
C LEU A 68 -5.74 4.76 -6.33
N GLU A 69 -4.90 3.75 -6.12
CA GLU A 69 -5.27 2.33 -6.16
C GLU A 69 -6.29 1.97 -5.07
N GLU A 70 -6.12 2.50 -3.86
CA GLU A 70 -7.06 2.35 -2.76
C GLU A 70 -8.40 3.04 -3.05
N THR A 71 -8.37 4.23 -3.67
CA THR A 71 -9.59 4.91 -4.12
C THR A 71 -10.33 4.08 -5.17
N ALA A 72 -9.61 3.48 -6.13
CA ALA A 72 -10.17 2.57 -7.12
C ALA A 72 -10.80 1.32 -6.49
N ARG A 73 -10.09 0.69 -5.55
CA ARG A 73 -10.56 -0.49 -4.81
C ARG A 73 -11.85 -0.19 -4.04
N ARG A 74 -11.91 0.95 -3.33
CA ARG A 74 -13.10 1.40 -2.61
C ARG A 74 -14.25 1.75 -3.54
N LEU A 75 -13.97 2.45 -4.65
CA LEU A 75 -14.98 2.78 -5.64
C LEU A 75 -15.64 1.51 -6.18
N LYS A 76 -14.83 0.57 -6.65
CA LYS A 76 -15.29 -0.74 -7.14
C LYS A 76 -16.08 -1.52 -6.09
N HIS A 77 -15.57 -1.59 -4.86
CA HIS A 77 -16.26 -2.24 -3.75
C HIS A 77 -17.64 -1.62 -3.49
N ASN A 78 -17.72 -0.29 -3.44
CA ASN A 78 -18.95 0.45 -3.18
C ASN A 78 -19.96 0.30 -4.33
N VAL A 79 -19.49 0.32 -5.59
CA VAL A 79 -20.33 0.02 -6.75
C VAL A 79 -20.91 -1.39 -6.64
N LEU A 80 -20.08 -2.39 -6.40
CA LEU A 80 -20.50 -3.79 -6.30
C LEU A 80 -21.40 -4.08 -5.08
N SER A 81 -21.29 -3.27 -4.04
CA SER A 81 -22.12 -3.35 -2.83
C SER A 81 -23.49 -2.66 -3.01
N SER A 82 -23.70 -1.95 -4.12
CA SER A 82 -24.99 -1.38 -4.47
C SER A 82 -26.04 -2.49 -4.61
N LYS A 83 -27.22 -2.27 -4.03
CA LYS A 83 -28.38 -3.18 -4.21
C LYS A 83 -29.04 -3.04 -5.58
N ILE A 84 -28.61 -2.05 -6.37
CA ILE A 84 -29.21 -1.72 -7.67
C ILE A 84 -28.69 -2.70 -8.72
N PRO A 85 -29.56 -3.36 -9.50
CA PRO A 85 -29.12 -4.24 -10.59
C PRO A 85 -28.41 -3.44 -11.70
N PHE A 86 -27.38 -4.04 -12.32
CA PHE A 86 -26.66 -3.45 -13.46
C PHE A 86 -27.27 -3.89 -14.79
N ASP A 87 -28.56 -3.67 -14.95
CA ASP A 87 -29.37 -4.02 -16.12
C ASP A 87 -29.39 -2.93 -17.21
N GLY A 88 -28.79 -1.77 -16.95
CA GLY A 88 -28.67 -0.71 -17.93
C GLY A 88 -27.72 0.42 -17.55
N LEU A 89 -27.40 1.26 -18.54
CA LEU A 89 -26.51 2.42 -18.41
C LEU A 89 -26.92 3.35 -17.26
N SER A 90 -28.22 3.64 -17.11
CA SER A 90 -28.73 4.53 -16.06
C SER A 90 -28.44 3.99 -14.66
N ASN A 91 -28.77 2.71 -14.41
CA ASN A 91 -28.59 2.08 -13.12
C ASN A 91 -27.11 1.87 -12.76
N PHE A 92 -26.28 1.54 -13.76
CA PHE A 92 -24.83 1.49 -13.58
C PHE A 92 -24.26 2.88 -13.28
N THR A 93 -24.66 3.91 -14.03
CA THR A 93 -24.21 5.29 -13.82
C THR A 93 -24.59 5.77 -12.42
N HIS A 94 -25.82 5.52 -11.98
CA HIS A 94 -26.28 5.88 -10.64
C HIS A 94 -25.46 5.18 -9.55
N SER A 95 -25.20 3.88 -9.70
CA SER A 95 -24.37 3.11 -8.76
C SER A 95 -22.92 3.61 -8.73
N LEU A 96 -22.35 3.97 -9.88
CA LEU A 96 -21.02 4.56 -9.96
C LEU A 96 -20.97 5.92 -9.26
N VAL A 97 -21.89 6.83 -9.58
CA VAL A 97 -21.94 8.20 -9.05
C VAL A 97 -22.15 8.22 -7.55
N SER A 98 -23.05 7.38 -7.03
CA SER A 98 -23.31 7.26 -5.59
C SER A 98 -22.12 6.68 -4.81
N ALA A 99 -21.27 5.87 -5.45
CA ALA A 99 -20.08 5.29 -4.85
C ALA A 99 -18.89 6.27 -4.71
N ILE A 100 -18.86 7.34 -5.53
CA ILE A 100 -17.73 8.29 -5.61
C ILE A 100 -17.48 9.02 -4.27
N PRO A 101 -18.46 9.62 -3.58
CA PRO A 101 -18.16 10.36 -2.35
C PRO A 101 -17.56 9.49 -1.24
N GLY A 102 -18.00 8.23 -1.15
CA GLY A 102 -17.51 7.27 -0.16
C GLY A 102 -16.20 6.57 -0.54
N SER A 103 -15.68 6.78 -1.75
CA SER A 103 -14.45 6.11 -2.20
C SER A 103 -13.17 6.83 -1.80
N TYR A 104 -13.22 8.14 -1.53
CA TYR A 104 -12.04 8.95 -1.24
C TYR A 104 -11.54 8.80 0.20
N PRO A 105 -10.29 8.36 0.40
CA PRO A 105 -9.60 8.49 1.68
C PRO A 105 -9.37 9.96 2.05
N LYS A 106 -9.18 10.25 3.34
CA LYS A 106 -9.01 11.62 3.83
C LYS A 106 -7.75 12.26 3.24
N GLY A 107 -7.88 13.48 2.72
CA GLY A 107 -6.75 14.24 2.17
C GLY A 107 -6.32 13.83 0.75
N VAL A 108 -6.95 12.81 0.15
CA VAL A 108 -6.68 12.44 -1.25
C VAL A 108 -7.28 13.50 -2.19
N PRO A 109 -6.53 13.98 -3.19
CA PRO A 109 -7.05 14.90 -4.19
C PRO A 109 -8.24 14.32 -4.96
N LYS A 110 -9.19 15.18 -5.35
CA LYS A 110 -10.30 14.77 -6.20
C LYS A 110 -9.77 14.26 -7.54
N CYS A 111 -10.21 13.07 -7.93
CA CYS A 111 -9.85 12.45 -9.19
C CYS A 111 -10.82 12.89 -10.29
N LYS A 112 -10.29 12.98 -11.51
CA LYS A 112 -11.08 12.92 -12.74
C LYS A 112 -11.50 11.47 -12.96
N ILE A 113 -12.78 11.24 -13.26
CA ILE A 113 -13.37 9.90 -13.35
C ILE A 113 -14.11 9.75 -14.67
N TRP A 114 -13.77 8.73 -15.44
CA TRP A 114 -14.60 8.27 -16.55
C TRP A 114 -15.25 6.95 -16.16
N GLY A 115 -16.57 6.87 -16.32
CA GLY A 115 -17.33 5.63 -16.17
C GLY A 115 -17.77 5.10 -17.52
N VAL A 116 -17.70 3.79 -17.71
CA VAL A 116 -18.18 3.13 -18.93
C VAL A 116 -19.03 1.94 -18.55
N PHE A 117 -20.26 1.90 -19.05
CA PHE A 117 -21.12 0.73 -19.00
C PHE A 117 -20.82 -0.16 -20.19
N ILE A 118 -20.78 -1.48 -20.00
CA ILE A 118 -20.55 -2.44 -21.07
C ILE A 118 -21.80 -3.32 -21.19
N SER A 119 -22.53 -3.15 -22.28
CA SER A 119 -23.73 -3.92 -22.59
C SER A 119 -23.37 -5.09 -23.51
N LYS A 120 -24.04 -6.25 -23.33
CA LYS A 120 -23.94 -7.40 -24.25
C LYS A 120 -25.26 -7.58 -25.00
N LYS A 121 -25.67 -6.58 -25.78
CA LYS A 121 -26.93 -6.67 -26.53
C LYS A 121 -26.84 -7.54 -27.80
N ASN A 122 -25.69 -7.60 -28.49
CA ASN A 122 -25.60 -8.21 -29.83
C ASN A 122 -24.32 -9.05 -30.05
N SER A 123 -23.98 -9.96 -29.15
CA SER A 123 -22.78 -10.84 -29.22
C SER A 123 -21.41 -10.14 -29.19
N GLN A 124 -21.35 -8.83 -29.47
CA GLN A 124 -20.21 -7.96 -29.21
C GLN A 124 -20.53 -7.02 -28.03
N PRO A 125 -19.56 -6.77 -27.14
CA PRO A 125 -19.71 -5.81 -26.06
C PRO A 125 -19.77 -4.39 -26.64
N ASP A 126 -20.89 -3.71 -26.42
CA ASP A 126 -21.02 -2.29 -26.72
C ASP A 126 -20.73 -1.48 -25.45
N ALA A 127 -19.88 -0.47 -25.57
CA ALA A 127 -19.44 0.33 -24.44
C ALA A 127 -20.01 1.74 -24.53
N GLU A 128 -20.70 2.16 -23.47
CA GLU A 128 -21.37 3.44 -23.40
C GLU A 128 -20.78 4.26 -22.25
N ILE A 129 -20.43 5.52 -22.53
CA ILE A 129 -19.92 6.41 -21.47
C ILE A 129 -21.05 6.82 -20.52
N CYS A 130 -20.79 6.71 -19.23
CA CYS A 130 -21.64 7.27 -18.19
C CYS A 130 -21.64 8.80 -18.24
N GLN A 131 -22.77 9.42 -17.92
CA GLN A 131 -22.90 10.88 -17.92
C GLN A 131 -23.42 11.36 -16.57
N ASP A 132 -22.64 12.20 -15.91
CA ASP A 132 -23.01 12.90 -14.67
C ASP A 132 -22.09 14.11 -14.48
N LYS A 133 -22.40 15.00 -13.52
CA LYS A 133 -21.53 16.12 -13.13
C LYS A 133 -20.22 15.67 -12.44
N LEU A 134 -20.21 14.49 -11.82
CA LEU A 134 -19.03 13.91 -11.18
C LEU A 134 -18.15 13.11 -12.16
N LEU A 135 -18.55 13.03 -13.42
CA LEU A 135 -17.89 12.26 -14.45
C LEU A 135 -17.37 13.15 -15.58
N GLU A 136 -16.20 12.80 -16.07
CA GLU A 136 -15.56 13.48 -17.19
C GLU A 136 -16.21 13.09 -18.52
N LYS A 137 -16.30 14.07 -19.41
CA LYS A 137 -16.89 13.91 -20.75
C LYS A 137 -15.85 14.00 -21.87
N GLU A 138 -14.68 14.58 -21.55
CA GLU A 138 -13.56 14.69 -22.48
C GLU A 138 -13.05 13.29 -22.88
N CYS A 139 -12.43 13.18 -24.05
CA CYS A 139 -11.87 11.92 -24.55
C CYS A 139 -12.86 10.75 -24.64
N LYS A 140 -14.18 11.00 -24.65
CA LYS A 140 -15.25 9.97 -24.70
C LYS A 140 -14.94 8.84 -25.69
N LYS A 141 -14.65 9.18 -26.95
CA LYS A 141 -14.39 8.20 -28.01
C LYS A 141 -13.18 7.31 -27.69
N LEU A 142 -12.13 7.90 -27.11
CA LEU A 142 -10.91 7.18 -26.73
C LEU A 142 -11.16 6.21 -25.59
N VAL A 143 -11.85 6.67 -24.53
CA VAL A 143 -12.17 5.86 -23.35
C VAL A 143 -13.13 4.72 -23.70
N VAL A 144 -14.17 4.99 -24.49
CA VAL A 144 -15.09 3.96 -25.00
C VAL A 144 -14.34 2.93 -25.83
N SER A 145 -13.53 3.37 -26.80
CA SER A 145 -12.72 2.47 -27.63
C SER A 145 -11.77 1.61 -26.80
N MET A 146 -11.18 2.15 -25.73
CA MET A 146 -10.33 1.40 -24.82
C MET A 146 -11.11 0.32 -24.08
N MET A 147 -12.21 0.70 -23.44
CA MET A 147 -12.99 -0.21 -22.61
C MET A 147 -13.68 -1.30 -23.43
N SER A 148 -14.15 -1.00 -24.65
CA SER A 148 -14.63 -2.03 -25.58
C SER A 148 -13.53 -3.03 -25.91
N GLY A 149 -12.34 -2.56 -26.31
CA GLY A 149 -11.21 -3.43 -26.65
C GLY A 149 -10.78 -4.31 -25.48
N LEU A 150 -10.60 -3.72 -24.30
CA LEU A 150 -10.29 -4.48 -23.08
C LEU A 150 -11.40 -5.48 -22.74
N SER A 151 -12.68 -5.12 -22.90
CA SER A 151 -13.77 -6.05 -22.59
C SER A 151 -13.82 -7.27 -23.54
N LEU A 152 -13.40 -7.09 -24.80
CA LEU A 152 -13.28 -8.15 -25.79
C LEU A 152 -12.11 -9.09 -25.45
N ASP A 153 -10.93 -8.52 -25.18
CA ASP A 153 -9.73 -9.27 -24.82
C ASP A 153 -9.97 -10.16 -23.59
N TYR A 154 -10.74 -9.68 -22.62
CA TYR A 154 -11.08 -10.44 -21.41
C TYR A 154 -12.25 -11.42 -21.57
N SER A 155 -13.07 -11.28 -22.61
CA SER A 155 -14.22 -12.18 -22.86
C SER A 155 -13.88 -13.32 -23.81
N SER A 156 -12.85 -13.18 -24.63
CA SER A 156 -12.43 -14.17 -25.63
C SER A 156 -11.37 -15.08 -25.02
N ASN A 157 -11.65 -16.38 -24.87
CA ASN A 157 -10.70 -17.37 -24.35
C ASN A 157 -9.70 -17.87 -25.41
N GLU A 158 -9.81 -17.42 -26.67
CA GLU A 158 -9.00 -17.91 -27.78
C GLU A 158 -7.82 -16.98 -28.07
N ASP A 159 -6.60 -17.55 -28.01
CA ASP A 159 -5.31 -16.85 -28.14
C ASP A 159 -4.94 -16.45 -29.58
N SER A 160 -5.72 -16.83 -30.62
CA SER A 160 -5.21 -16.83 -31.99
C SER A 160 -5.46 -15.58 -32.84
N ASP A 161 -6.35 -14.65 -32.45
CA ASP A 161 -6.61 -13.40 -33.21
C ASP A 161 -6.51 -12.13 -32.34
N ARG A 162 -5.95 -12.23 -31.13
CA ARG A 162 -5.90 -11.15 -30.10
C ARG A 162 -4.95 -10.00 -30.41
N GLU A 163 -4.34 -9.96 -31.58
CA GLU A 163 -3.59 -8.80 -32.06
C GLU A 163 -4.51 -7.67 -32.53
N PHE A 164 -5.75 -7.60 -32.02
CA PHE A 164 -6.63 -6.46 -32.20
C PHE A 164 -6.00 -5.20 -31.58
N SER A 165 -5.28 -4.46 -32.42
CA SER A 165 -5.08 -3.01 -32.35
C SER A 165 -4.43 -2.45 -31.07
N LYS A 166 -3.81 -3.27 -30.19
CA LYS A 166 -3.04 -2.76 -29.04
C LYS A 166 -2.05 -1.68 -29.48
N SER A 167 -1.41 -1.85 -30.65
CA SER A 167 -0.50 -0.87 -31.24
C SER A 167 -1.18 0.47 -31.59
N ASN A 168 -2.36 0.46 -32.21
CA ASN A 168 -3.11 1.69 -32.54
C ASN A 168 -3.73 2.33 -31.29
N LEU A 169 -4.20 1.52 -30.34
CA LEU A 169 -4.71 2.00 -29.06
C LEU A 169 -3.59 2.69 -28.28
N VAL A 170 -2.41 2.08 -28.18
CA VAL A 170 -1.22 2.69 -27.58
C VAL A 170 -0.88 4.00 -28.28
N LYS A 171 -0.86 4.05 -29.62
CA LYS A 171 -0.62 5.31 -30.38
C LYS A 171 -1.64 6.41 -30.00
N ARG A 172 -2.93 6.08 -29.94
CA ARG A 172 -3.98 7.04 -29.58
C ARG A 172 -3.88 7.49 -28.11
N PHE A 173 -3.54 6.58 -27.20
CA PHE A 173 -3.33 6.91 -25.80
C PHE A 173 -2.08 7.75 -25.60
N LYS A 174 -0.99 7.47 -26.31
CA LYS A 174 0.21 8.31 -26.30
C LYS A 174 -0.09 9.73 -26.75
N ALA A 175 -0.90 9.90 -27.80
CA ALA A 175 -1.32 11.23 -28.25
C ALA A 175 -2.14 12.00 -27.21
N ALA A 176 -2.92 11.32 -26.37
CA ALA A 176 -3.77 11.96 -25.35
C ALA A 176 -3.09 12.12 -23.97
N PHE A 177 -2.22 11.18 -23.61
CA PHE A 177 -1.69 11.00 -22.25
C PHE A 177 -0.14 11.02 -22.19
N GLY A 178 0.53 11.24 -23.32
CA GLY A 178 1.98 11.37 -23.42
C GLY A 178 2.72 10.07 -23.78
N GLU A 179 3.99 10.21 -24.17
CA GLU A 179 4.84 9.13 -24.70
C GLU A 179 5.16 8.00 -23.71
N GLY A 180 4.92 8.21 -22.40
CA GLY A 180 5.16 7.21 -21.35
C GLY A 180 4.20 6.02 -21.36
N ILE A 181 3.13 6.04 -22.17
CA ILE A 181 2.20 4.92 -22.27
C ILE A 181 2.83 3.77 -23.07
N THR A 182 2.89 2.59 -22.46
CA THR A 182 3.34 1.35 -23.11
C THR A 182 2.17 0.37 -23.24
N SER A 183 2.30 -0.63 -24.11
CA SER A 183 1.29 -1.70 -24.25
C SER A 183 1.04 -2.44 -22.94
N ARG A 184 2.07 -2.57 -22.09
CA ARG A 184 1.99 -3.26 -20.79
C ARG A 184 0.92 -2.69 -19.88
N VAL A 185 0.64 -1.40 -19.96
CA VAL A 185 -0.40 -0.73 -19.18
C VAL A 185 -1.77 -1.37 -19.38
N PHE A 186 -2.03 -1.97 -20.55
CA PHE A 186 -3.30 -2.60 -20.91
C PHE A 186 -3.32 -4.11 -20.63
N ASP A 187 -2.22 -4.68 -20.12
CA ASP A 187 -2.17 -6.10 -19.78
C ASP A 187 -2.95 -6.39 -18.50
N GLN A 188 -3.39 -7.65 -18.38
CA GLN A 188 -4.29 -8.06 -17.31
C GLN A 188 -3.69 -7.87 -15.91
N ASP A 189 -2.38 -8.09 -15.78
CA ASP A 189 -1.66 -7.96 -14.53
C ASP A 189 -1.50 -6.51 -14.07
N ASN A 190 -1.64 -5.54 -14.99
CA ASN A 190 -1.49 -4.11 -14.70
C ASN A 190 -2.84 -3.40 -14.46
N ARG A 191 -3.94 -4.14 -14.47
CA ARG A 191 -5.26 -3.64 -14.15
C ARG A 191 -5.32 -3.14 -12.70
N GLY A 192 -5.85 -1.94 -12.51
CA GLY A 192 -5.96 -1.32 -11.18
C GLY A 192 -4.63 -0.86 -10.59
N ILE A 193 -3.53 -0.90 -11.36
CA ILE A 193 -2.21 -0.37 -10.95
C ILE A 193 -2.06 1.05 -11.49
N ALA A 194 -1.57 1.97 -10.66
CA ALA A 194 -1.37 3.36 -11.07
C ALA A 194 -0.10 3.53 -11.91
N TYR A 195 -0.19 4.36 -12.94
CA TYR A 195 0.92 4.77 -13.81
C TYR A 195 0.89 6.27 -14.09
N SER A 196 2.04 6.83 -14.48
CA SER A 196 2.17 8.27 -14.72
C SER A 196 1.75 8.65 -16.13
N VAL A 197 1.04 9.77 -16.26
CA VAL A 197 0.58 10.33 -17.55
C VAL A 197 0.71 11.85 -17.57
N ILE A 198 0.76 12.43 -18.77
CA ILE A 198 0.66 13.87 -19.01
C ILE A 198 -0.66 14.12 -19.73
N PHE A 199 -1.60 14.78 -19.06
CA PHE A 199 -2.90 15.11 -19.63
C PHE A 199 -3.06 16.63 -19.67
N GLN A 200 -3.34 17.19 -20.85
CA GLN A 200 -3.49 18.64 -21.04
C GLN A 200 -2.31 19.46 -20.47
N GLY A 201 -1.08 18.97 -20.68
CA GLY A 201 0.15 19.62 -20.22
C GLY A 201 0.42 19.53 -18.71
N LYS A 202 -0.36 18.76 -17.95
CA LYS A 202 -0.19 18.58 -16.50
C LYS A 202 0.09 17.12 -16.14
N PRO A 203 0.91 16.86 -15.10
CA PRO A 203 1.20 15.50 -14.65
C PRO A 203 0.05 14.92 -13.81
N TYR A 204 -0.30 13.67 -14.10
CA TYR A 204 -1.29 12.90 -13.36
C TYR A 204 -0.79 11.48 -13.09
N LEU A 205 -1.37 10.84 -12.09
CA LEU A 205 -1.42 9.38 -11.98
C LEU A 205 -2.74 8.91 -12.53
N GLN A 206 -2.70 7.88 -13.36
CA GLN A 206 -3.88 7.26 -13.96
C GLN A 206 -3.90 5.78 -13.64
N LEU A 207 -5.10 5.22 -13.49
CA LEU A 207 -5.34 3.79 -13.56
C LEU A 207 -6.64 3.52 -14.27
N TRP A 208 -6.83 2.27 -14.69
CA TRP A 208 -8.09 1.78 -15.19
C TRP A 208 -8.44 0.45 -14.50
N ASP A 209 -9.73 0.19 -14.35
CA ASP A 209 -10.22 -1.08 -13.82
C ASP A 209 -11.56 -1.42 -14.47
N LEU A 210 -11.85 -2.71 -14.58
CA LEU A 210 -13.12 -3.27 -15.04
C LEU A 210 -13.98 -3.68 -13.83
N ILE A 211 -15.30 -3.66 -13.97
CA ILE A 211 -16.24 -4.07 -12.94
C ILE A 211 -16.85 -5.41 -13.36
N PHE A 212 -16.77 -6.39 -12.48
CA PHE A 212 -17.27 -7.74 -12.70
C PHE A 212 -18.42 -8.02 -11.76
N GLN A 213 -19.55 -8.47 -12.30
CA GLN A 213 -20.67 -8.98 -11.52
C GLN A 213 -20.95 -10.41 -11.99
N LYS A 214 -20.89 -11.38 -11.06
CA LYS A 214 -21.06 -12.82 -11.37
C LYS A 214 -20.17 -13.27 -12.54
N GLN A 215 -18.89 -12.91 -12.51
CA GLN A 215 -17.87 -13.19 -13.54
C GLN A 215 -18.12 -12.53 -14.92
N LYS A 216 -19.16 -11.72 -15.08
CA LYS A 216 -19.41 -10.95 -16.30
C LYS A 216 -18.94 -9.51 -16.13
N ILE A 217 -18.29 -8.98 -17.17
CA ILE A 217 -17.94 -7.56 -17.24
C ILE A 217 -19.23 -6.77 -17.43
N VAL A 218 -19.50 -5.83 -16.52
CA VAL A 218 -20.68 -4.93 -16.57
C VAL A 218 -20.29 -3.50 -16.92
N GLY A 219 -19.01 -3.17 -16.80
CA GLY A 219 -18.49 -1.83 -17.04
C GLY A 219 -17.03 -1.71 -16.64
N GLY A 220 -16.55 -0.47 -16.60
CA GLY A 220 -15.21 -0.13 -16.18
C GLY A 220 -15.11 1.36 -15.85
N PHE A 221 -13.96 1.74 -15.32
CA PHE A 221 -13.68 3.14 -15.03
C PHE A 221 -12.20 3.46 -15.22
N ILE A 222 -11.93 4.74 -15.47
CA ILE A 222 -10.59 5.33 -15.44
C ILE A 222 -10.58 6.37 -14.33
N LEU A 223 -9.58 6.29 -13.45
CA LEU A 223 -9.31 7.34 -12.46
C LEU A 223 -8.03 8.05 -12.83
N MET A 224 -8.05 9.37 -12.66
CA MET A 224 -6.88 10.20 -12.87
C MET A 224 -6.74 11.24 -11.76
N MET A 225 -5.65 11.16 -11.02
CA MET A 225 -5.36 11.99 -9.85
C MET A 225 -4.25 12.99 -10.17
N PRO A 226 -4.46 14.30 -9.90
CA PRO A 226 -3.44 15.30 -10.17
C PRO A 226 -2.22 15.09 -9.28
N VAL A 227 -1.03 15.18 -9.87
CA VAL A 227 0.26 15.08 -9.17
C VAL A 227 0.84 16.48 -9.04
N GLY A 228 0.78 17.06 -7.85
CA GLY A 228 1.45 18.33 -7.58
C GLY A 228 2.98 18.18 -7.51
N LEU A 229 3.71 19.30 -7.57
CA LEU A 229 5.17 19.33 -7.38
C LEU A 229 5.60 18.73 -6.03
N ASN A 230 4.73 18.80 -5.01
CA ASN A 230 4.96 18.26 -3.67
C ASN A 230 4.37 16.85 -3.46
N SER A 231 4.18 16.07 -4.54
CA SER A 231 3.54 14.75 -4.47
C SER A 231 4.26 13.75 -3.57
N SER A 232 5.60 13.85 -3.47
CA SER A 232 6.43 13.04 -2.57
C SER A 232 6.13 13.29 -1.10
N GLN A 233 5.71 14.50 -0.73
CA GLN A 233 5.32 14.85 0.64
C GLN A 233 3.84 14.54 0.93
N ASN A 234 2.99 14.55 -0.10
CA ASN A 234 1.56 14.34 0.05
C ASN A 234 1.23 12.89 0.44
N GLY A 235 1.93 11.91 -0.10
CA GLY A 235 1.69 10.49 0.22
C GLY A 235 1.80 10.17 1.72
N PRO A 236 2.92 10.50 2.39
CA PRO A 236 3.06 10.35 3.84
C PRO A 236 2.00 11.13 4.63
N LYS A 237 1.64 12.35 4.21
CA LYS A 237 0.61 13.15 4.86
C LYS A 237 -0.76 12.47 4.80
N ILE A 238 -1.16 11.96 3.63
CA ILE A 238 -2.40 11.22 3.46
C ILE A 238 -2.39 9.93 4.29
N CYS A 239 -1.26 9.21 4.32
CA CYS A 239 -1.09 8.03 5.16
C CYS A 239 -1.37 8.34 6.63
N LEU A 240 -0.74 9.38 7.18
CA LEU A 240 -0.97 9.79 8.57
C LEU A 240 -2.44 10.16 8.84
N LEU A 241 -3.12 10.84 7.92
CA LEU A 241 -4.55 11.19 8.07
C LEU A 241 -5.49 9.97 8.09
N ASN A 242 -5.09 8.87 7.46
CA ASN A 242 -5.87 7.63 7.36
C ASN A 242 -5.34 6.50 8.25
N TRP A 243 -4.30 6.78 9.04
CA TRP A 243 -3.67 5.81 9.94
C TRP A 243 -4.53 5.55 11.18
N ALA A 244 -5.57 4.74 11.02
CA ALA A 244 -6.60 4.58 12.06
C ALA A 244 -6.57 3.24 12.82
N LYS A 245 -5.73 2.27 12.48
CA LYS A 245 -5.90 0.89 12.97
C LYS A 245 -4.59 0.10 13.12
N GLY A 246 -3.68 0.58 13.96
CA GLY A 246 -2.52 -0.20 14.37
C GLY A 246 -2.08 0.16 15.80
N PRO A 247 -1.45 -0.77 16.53
CA PRO A 247 -0.86 -0.46 17.84
C PRO A 247 0.29 0.56 17.77
N PHE A 248 0.76 0.91 16.58
CA PHE A 248 1.95 1.76 16.39
C PHE A 248 1.59 3.06 15.69
N PHE A 249 2.16 4.17 16.16
CA PHE A 249 2.13 5.46 15.45
C PHE A 249 3.43 5.62 14.64
N PRO A 250 3.37 6.06 13.36
CA PRO A 250 4.56 6.07 12.49
C PRO A 250 5.68 7.01 12.92
N ALA A 251 5.42 7.96 13.83
CA ALA A 251 6.45 8.87 14.37
C ALA A 251 7.59 8.15 15.12
N PHE A 252 7.42 6.87 15.43
CA PHE A 252 8.41 6.06 16.16
C PHE A 252 8.96 4.90 15.32
N ILE A 253 8.64 4.87 14.02
CA ILE A 253 9.23 3.92 13.09
C ILE A 253 10.52 4.52 12.57
N PRO A 254 11.70 3.94 12.85
CA PRO A 254 12.95 4.42 12.29
C PRO A 254 12.88 4.25 10.76
N PHE A 255 12.97 5.38 10.05
CA PHE A 255 13.30 5.34 8.64
C PHE A 255 14.76 4.89 8.54
N PRO A 256 15.10 3.81 7.83
CA PRO A 256 16.49 3.48 7.60
C PRO A 256 17.03 4.53 6.62
N VAL A 257 17.60 5.57 7.20
CA VAL A 257 18.51 6.45 6.47
C VAL A 257 19.86 5.72 6.46
N PRO A 258 20.53 5.57 5.30
CA PRO A 258 21.87 4.99 5.27
C PRO A 258 22.78 5.74 6.25
N GLY A 259 23.39 5.03 7.20
CA GLY A 259 24.33 5.60 8.17
C GLY A 259 23.76 5.96 9.56
N TYR A 260 22.48 5.73 9.84
CA TYR A 260 21.90 5.95 11.18
C TYR A 260 21.71 4.64 11.97
N ASP A 261 22.30 4.58 13.17
CA ASP A 261 22.13 3.44 14.09
C ASP A 261 20.79 3.53 14.82
N ILE A 262 19.91 2.58 14.50
CA ILE A 262 18.56 2.40 15.05
C ILE A 262 18.60 2.15 16.57
N SER A 263 19.77 1.78 17.13
CA SER A 263 19.95 1.51 18.57
C SER A 263 19.75 2.71 19.51
N SER A 264 19.74 3.94 18.98
CA SER A 264 19.80 5.19 19.77
C SER A 264 18.46 5.89 19.99
N PHE A 265 17.36 5.41 19.40
CA PHE A 265 16.07 6.12 19.46
C PHE A 265 15.17 5.66 20.60
N PRO A 266 14.55 6.60 21.36
CA PRO A 266 13.55 6.27 22.35
C PRO A 266 12.29 5.71 21.65
N ILE A 267 11.95 4.47 21.98
CA ILE A 267 10.76 3.78 21.46
C ILE A 267 9.52 4.42 22.08
N GLY A 268 8.79 5.22 21.29
CA GLY A 268 7.48 5.73 21.70
C GLY A 268 6.35 4.78 21.31
N LEU A 269 5.52 4.39 22.28
CA LEU A 269 4.28 3.67 22.02
C LEU A 269 3.18 4.64 21.55
N HIS A 270 2.22 4.15 20.77
CA HIS A 270 1.02 4.90 20.44
C HIS A 270 0.33 5.38 21.75
N PRO A 271 -0.15 6.64 21.86
CA PRO A 271 -0.72 7.17 23.10
C PRO A 271 -1.83 6.29 23.70
N LYS A 272 -2.66 5.66 22.86
CA LYS A 272 -3.69 4.69 23.30
C LYS A 272 -3.15 3.44 24.00
N ILE A 273 -1.92 3.01 23.73
CA ILE A 273 -1.27 1.87 24.42
C ILE A 273 -0.59 2.32 25.71
N ARG A 274 -0.07 3.57 25.72
CA ARG A 274 0.51 4.15 26.93
C ARG A 274 -0.52 4.28 28.07
N ASN A 275 -1.79 4.47 27.72
CA ASN A 275 -2.89 4.70 28.66
C ASN A 275 -3.77 3.47 28.92
N SER A 276 -3.41 2.28 28.42
CA SER A 276 -4.19 1.04 28.63
C SER A 276 -3.67 0.18 29.79
N LYS A 277 -3.08 0.80 30.81
CA LYS A 277 -2.75 0.16 32.08
C LYS A 277 -3.79 0.52 33.13
#